data_AF-A0A3P1WMP8-F1
#
_entry.id   AF-A0A3P1WMP8-F1
#
_cell.length_a   1.000
_cell.length_b   1.000
_cell.length_c   1.000
_cell.angle_alpha   90.00
_cell.angle_beta   90.00
_cell.angle_gamma   90.00
#
_symmetry.space_group_name_H-M   'P 1'
#
loop_
_entity.id
_entity.type
_entity.pdbx_description
1 polymer ?
#
loop_
_entity_poly.entity_id
_entity_poly.type
_entity_poly.pdbx_seq_one_letter_code
_entity_poly.pdbx_strand_id
1 'polypeptide(L)'
;MHCPFCRFPDTRVSDSRATEDGSAIRRRRFCVSCERKFSTMEQVVLHVVKRSGVLEPFSREKVVRGVSQACQGRPVTADQLAALGQQVEETLRAYGVAEIPSEQVGVAILGPLSELDAVAYLRFASVYKNFDSVEDFAHEIEAMSEGTAVETASTSRRAAKKAVATQDPLIG
;
A
#
# COMPACT_ATOMS: atom_id res chain seq x y z
N MET A 1 13.24 25.84 3.71
CA MET A 1 13.59 24.87 2.64
C MET A 1 14.71 25.49 1.83
N HIS A 2 15.90 24.88 1.85
CA HIS A 2 17.10 25.44 1.21
C HIS A 2 16.99 25.50 -0.31
N CYS A 3 17.51 26.58 -0.92
CA CYS A 3 17.63 26.70 -2.37
C CYS A 3 18.63 25.65 -2.92
N PRO A 4 18.26 24.83 -3.91
CA PRO A 4 19.16 23.79 -4.44
C PRO A 4 20.38 24.37 -5.19
N PHE A 5 20.35 25.65 -5.56
CA PHE A 5 21.41 26.28 -6.35
C PHE A 5 22.44 27.04 -5.50
N CYS A 6 21.99 27.75 -4.47
CA CYS A 6 22.84 28.62 -3.65
C CYS A 6 22.78 28.30 -2.15
N ARG A 7 22.02 27.26 -1.75
CA ARG A 7 21.83 26.80 -0.36
C ARG A 7 21.24 27.83 0.60
N PHE A 8 20.73 28.96 0.11
CA PHE A 8 20.05 29.94 0.95
C PHE A 8 18.81 29.31 1.64
N PRO A 9 18.64 29.45 2.97
CA PRO A 9 17.65 28.69 3.74
C PRO A 9 16.19 29.11 3.48
N ASP A 10 15.98 30.37 3.12
CA ASP A 10 14.65 30.97 3.02
C ASP A 10 14.22 31.17 1.57
N THR A 11 13.26 30.34 1.14
CA THR A 11 12.70 30.40 -0.22
C THR A 11 11.19 30.65 -0.14
N ARG A 12 10.69 31.55 -0.99
CA ARG A 12 9.28 31.96 -1.01
C ARG A 12 8.46 30.99 -1.85
N VAL A 13 7.35 30.50 -1.32
CA VAL A 13 6.37 29.72 -2.09
C VAL A 13 5.55 30.67 -2.95
N SER A 14 5.49 30.43 -4.26
CA SER A 14 4.75 31.25 -5.22
C SER A 14 3.45 30.61 -5.69
N ASP A 15 3.38 29.29 -5.75
CA ASP A 15 2.21 28.53 -6.21
C ASP A 15 2.19 27.16 -5.53
N SER A 16 1.01 26.64 -5.23
CA SER A 16 0.82 25.33 -4.57
C SER A 16 -0.35 24.60 -5.20
N ARG A 17 -0.11 23.38 -5.70
CA ARG A 17 -1.12 22.54 -6.34
C ARG A 17 -1.01 21.11 -5.83
N ALA A 18 -2.15 20.43 -5.66
CA ALA A 18 -2.16 18.99 -5.50
C ALA A 18 -1.89 18.29 -6.85
N THR A 19 -1.32 17.09 -6.83
CA THR A 19 -1.26 16.20 -7.99
C THR A 19 -2.66 15.70 -8.36
N GLU A 20 -2.86 15.21 -9.59
CA GLU A 20 -4.18 14.72 -10.06
C GLU A 20 -4.76 13.60 -9.18
N ASP A 21 -3.89 12.74 -8.65
CA ASP A 21 -4.21 11.68 -7.71
C ASP A 21 -4.26 12.14 -6.24
N GLY A 22 -4.03 13.43 -5.96
CA GLY A 22 -4.03 14.01 -4.62
C GLY A 22 -2.91 13.51 -3.70
N SER A 23 -2.02 12.65 -4.17
CA SER A 23 -1.01 11.97 -3.36
C SER A 23 0.15 12.88 -2.93
N ALA A 24 0.36 13.98 -3.66
CA ALA A 24 1.42 14.93 -3.39
C ALA A 24 1.00 16.38 -3.61
N ILE A 25 1.68 17.30 -2.92
CA ILE A 25 1.55 18.74 -3.11
C ILE A 25 2.83 19.23 -3.80
N ARG A 26 2.67 19.74 -5.02
CA ARG A 26 3.74 20.42 -5.75
C ARG A 26 3.71 21.90 -5.42
N ARG A 27 4.82 22.42 -4.89
CA ARG A 27 5.01 23.84 -4.59
C ARG A 27 6.06 24.45 -5.49
N ARG A 28 5.73 25.53 -6.19
CA ARG A 28 6.69 26.36 -6.90
C ARG A 28 7.31 27.33 -5.92
N ARG A 29 8.65 27.39 -5.89
CA ARG A 29 9.43 28.23 -4.99
C ARG A 29 10.32 29.19 -5.77
N PHE A 30 10.59 30.34 -5.18
CA PHE A 30 11.50 31.37 -5.67
C PHE A 30 12.54 31.67 -4.59
N CYS A 31 13.83 31.67 -4.97
CA CYS A 31 14.91 32.06 -4.09
C CYS A 31 15.15 33.58 -4.16
N VAL A 32 15.12 34.26 -3.01
CA VAL A 32 15.36 35.72 -2.96
C VAL A 32 16.84 36.09 -3.08
N SER A 33 17.76 35.17 -2.81
CA SER A 33 19.21 35.43 -2.87
C SER A 33 19.80 35.27 -4.28
N CYS A 34 19.31 34.32 -5.07
CA CYS A 34 19.83 34.05 -6.42
C CYS A 34 18.78 34.13 -7.53
N GLU A 35 17.55 34.55 -7.18
CA GLU A 35 16.44 34.82 -8.10
C GLU A 35 15.95 33.63 -8.95
N ARG A 36 16.40 32.41 -8.63
CA ARG A 36 16.01 31.20 -9.37
C ARG A 36 14.68 30.63 -8.85
N LYS A 37 13.92 30.07 -9.79
CA LYS A 37 12.68 29.34 -9.50
C LYS A 37 12.94 27.83 -9.53
N PHE A 38 12.30 27.09 -8.62
CA PHE A 38 12.34 25.63 -8.59
C PHE A 38 11.01 25.07 -8.06
N SER A 39 10.78 23.76 -8.17
CA SER A 39 9.60 23.10 -7.61
C SER A 39 10.02 22.12 -6.52
N THR A 40 9.24 22.03 -5.45
CA THR A 40 9.34 20.96 -4.45
C THR A 40 8.07 20.13 -4.50
N MET A 41 8.18 18.84 -4.20
CA MET A 41 7.03 17.94 -4.09
C MET A 41 7.02 17.38 -2.67
N GLU A 42 5.92 17.58 -1.96
CA GLU A 42 5.69 17.02 -0.63
C GLU A 42 4.69 15.89 -0.79
N GLN A 43 5.08 14.67 -0.41
CA GLN A 43 4.27 13.48 -0.57
C GLN A 43 4.18 12.75 0.77
N VAL A 44 2.99 12.26 1.10
CA VAL A 44 2.83 11.34 2.24
C VAL A 44 3.36 9.98 1.82
N VAL A 45 4.47 9.57 2.45
CA VAL A 45 5.10 8.28 2.18
C VAL A 45 4.39 7.21 3.00
N LEU A 46 3.78 6.25 2.29
CA LEU A 46 3.24 5.04 2.89
C LEU A 46 4.40 4.06 3.12
N HIS A 47 4.52 3.54 4.34
CA HIS A 47 5.50 2.53 4.69
C HIS A 47 4.85 1.17 4.86
N VAL A 48 5.58 0.12 4.51
CA VAL A 48 5.23 -1.27 4.74
C VAL A 48 6.10 -1.83 5.85
N VAL A 49 5.46 -2.34 6.90
CA VAL A 49 6.12 -3.08 7.99
C VAL A 49 6.23 -4.54 7.55
N LYS A 50 7.45 -5.04 7.36
CA LYS A 50 7.69 -6.47 7.07
C LYS A 50 7.50 -7.32 8.32
N ARG A 51 7.30 -8.64 8.11
CA ARG A 51 7.30 -9.64 9.19
C ARG A 51 8.54 -9.57 10.11
N SER A 52 9.68 -9.17 9.58
CA SER A 52 10.92 -8.95 10.34
C SER A 52 10.91 -7.69 11.21
N GLY A 53 9.88 -6.86 11.13
CA GLY A 53 9.80 -5.53 11.76
C GLY A 53 10.46 -4.42 10.94
N VAL A 54 11.10 -4.73 9.81
CA VAL A 54 11.74 -3.73 8.96
C VAL A 54 10.68 -2.86 8.27
N LEU A 55 10.84 -1.55 8.35
CA LEU A 55 10.08 -0.56 7.60
C LEU A 55 10.72 -0.30 6.24
N GLU A 56 9.91 -0.34 5.19
CA GLU A 56 10.31 0.12 3.86
C GLU A 56 9.22 0.96 3.20
N PRO A 57 9.56 1.91 2.31
CA PRO A 57 8.55 2.60 1.53
C PRO A 57 7.75 1.61 0.66
N PHE A 58 6.43 1.82 0.59
CA PHE A 58 5.56 1.10 -0.34
C PHE A 58 6.04 1.35 -1.78
N SER A 59 5.99 0.31 -2.62
CA SER A 59 6.38 0.38 -4.02
C SER A 59 5.40 -0.42 -4.87
N ARG A 60 4.75 0.27 -5.83
CA ARG A 60 3.89 -0.36 -6.85
C ARG A 60 4.64 -1.40 -7.67
N GLU A 61 5.92 -1.18 -7.94
CA GLU A 61 6.77 -2.12 -8.69
C GLU A 61 6.97 -3.44 -7.92
N LYS A 62 7.03 -3.40 -6.59
CA LYS A 62 7.08 -4.62 -5.77
C LYS A 62 5.75 -5.39 -5.81
N VAL A 63 4.62 -4.69 -5.82
CA VAL A 63 3.27 -5.28 -5.98
C VAL A 63 3.16 -5.95 -7.35
N VAL A 64 3.25 -5.14 -8.41
CA VAL A 64 4.00 -5.42 -9.64
C VAL A 64 4.48 -6.87 -9.84
N ARG A 65 5.74 -7.01 -9.42
CA ARG A 65 6.55 -8.21 -9.47
C ARG A 65 6.00 -9.37 -8.64
N GLY A 66 5.34 -9.09 -7.52
CA GLY A 66 4.73 -10.13 -6.69
C GLY A 66 3.54 -10.79 -7.40
N VAL A 67 2.68 -9.98 -8.03
CA VAL A 67 1.49 -10.45 -8.74
C VAL A 67 1.84 -11.10 -10.07
N SER A 68 2.86 -10.59 -10.78
CA SER A 68 3.24 -11.12 -12.10
C SER A 68 3.59 -12.61 -12.07
N GLN A 69 4.12 -13.13 -10.96
CA GLN A 69 4.37 -14.56 -10.78
C GLN A 69 3.07 -15.38 -10.81
N ALA A 70 2.01 -14.91 -10.16
CA ALA A 70 0.71 -15.59 -10.18
C ALA A 70 0.05 -15.55 -11.57
N CYS A 71 0.28 -14.47 -12.33
CA CYS A 71 -0.24 -14.27 -13.68
C CYS A 71 0.54 -15.00 -14.79
N GLN A 72 1.58 -15.78 -14.48
CA GLN A 72 2.35 -16.48 -15.52
C GLN A 72 1.47 -17.44 -16.35
N GLY A 73 1.52 -17.27 -17.68
CA GLY A 73 0.72 -18.05 -18.64
C GLY A 73 -0.77 -17.67 -18.68
N ARG A 74 -1.16 -16.54 -18.07
CA ARG A 74 -2.53 -16.00 -18.09
C ARG A 74 -2.64 -14.83 -19.09
N PRO A 75 -3.83 -14.53 -19.61
CA PRO A 75 -4.05 -13.41 -20.54
C PRO A 75 -4.12 -12.07 -19.79
N VAL A 76 -3.07 -11.73 -19.04
CA VAL A 76 -2.96 -10.49 -18.26
C VAL A 76 -1.84 -9.62 -18.83
N THR A 77 -2.16 -8.38 -19.20
CA THR A 77 -1.19 -7.44 -19.79
C THR A 77 -0.42 -6.66 -18.73
N ALA A 78 0.71 -6.08 -19.14
CA ALA A 78 1.49 -5.20 -18.26
C ALA A 78 0.69 -3.97 -17.79
N ASP A 79 -0.15 -3.42 -18.66
CA ASP A 79 -1.00 -2.26 -18.34
C ASP A 79 -2.06 -2.62 -17.29
N GLN A 80 -2.66 -3.82 -17.38
CA GLN A 80 -3.59 -4.31 -16.38
C GLN A 80 -2.90 -4.51 -15.02
N LEU A 81 -1.67 -5.03 -14.99
CA LEU A 81 -0.90 -5.14 -13.75
C LEU A 81 -0.55 -3.75 -13.17
N ALA A 82 -0.21 -2.78 -14.01
CA ALA A 82 0.05 -1.41 -13.58
C ALA A 82 -1.20 -0.77 -12.96
N ALA A 83 -2.38 -0.95 -13.58
CA ALA A 83 -3.65 -0.50 -13.05
C ALA A 83 -3.99 -1.18 -11.71
N LEU A 84 -3.77 -2.50 -11.60
CA LEU A 84 -3.91 -3.23 -10.34
C LEU A 84 -3.00 -2.65 -9.25
N GLY A 85 -1.73 -2.40 -9.57
CA GLY A 85 -0.78 -1.80 -8.62
C GLY A 85 -1.22 -0.42 -8.13
N GLN A 86 -1.86 0.37 -8.98
CA GLN A 86 -2.47 1.65 -8.60
C GLN A 86 -3.68 1.45 -7.67
N GLN A 87 -4.62 0.57 -8.02
CA GLN A 87 -5.80 0.28 -7.19
C GLN A 87 -5.41 -0.22 -5.78
N VAL A 88 -4.36 -1.05 -5.69
CA VAL A 88 -3.80 -1.49 -4.42
C VAL A 88 -3.26 -0.31 -3.63
N GLU A 89 -2.48 0.58 -4.23
CA GLU A 89 -1.98 1.78 -3.54
C GLU A 89 -3.13 2.66 -3.01
N GLU A 90 -4.14 2.91 -3.83
CA GLU A 90 -5.32 3.71 -3.46
C GLU A 90 -6.07 3.07 -2.28
N THR A 91 -6.29 1.75 -2.34
CA THR A 91 -6.92 0.99 -1.24
C THR A 91 -6.12 1.11 0.05
N LEU A 92 -4.81 0.96 -0.03
CA LEU A 92 -3.93 1.07 1.13
C LEU A 92 -3.92 2.49 1.72
N ARG A 93 -3.92 3.53 0.88
CA ARG A 93 -3.98 4.92 1.33
C ARG A 93 -5.33 5.26 1.97
N ALA A 94 -6.42 4.65 1.53
CA ALA A 94 -7.75 4.87 2.08
C ALA A 94 -7.87 4.46 3.57
N TYR A 95 -6.99 3.60 4.08
CA TYR A 95 -6.93 3.29 5.52
C TYR A 95 -6.49 4.47 6.38
N GLY A 96 -5.85 5.51 5.81
CA GLY A 96 -5.45 6.72 6.53
C GLY A 96 -4.30 6.52 7.52
N VAL A 97 -3.54 5.43 7.42
CA VAL A 97 -2.38 5.13 8.27
C VAL A 97 -1.07 5.29 7.50
N ALA A 98 -0.01 5.71 8.18
CA ALA A 98 1.30 5.91 7.57
C ALA A 98 2.10 4.60 7.38
N GLU A 99 1.75 3.57 8.15
CA GLU A 99 2.45 2.29 8.20
C GLU A 99 1.46 1.13 8.07
N ILE A 100 1.74 0.19 7.17
CA ILE A 100 0.86 -0.94 6.88
C ILE A 100 1.64 -2.26 6.97
N PRO A 101 1.12 -3.28 7.68
CA PRO A 101 1.73 -4.62 7.69
C PRO A 101 1.79 -5.24 6.30
N SER A 102 2.86 -5.96 5.99
CA SER A 102 3.02 -6.63 4.69
C SER A 102 1.90 -7.61 4.35
N GLU A 103 1.27 -8.22 5.36
CA GLU A 103 0.10 -9.07 5.19
C GLU A 103 -1.08 -8.31 4.58
N GLN A 104 -1.32 -7.07 5.03
CA GLN A 104 -2.42 -6.26 4.52
C GLN A 104 -2.20 -5.83 3.06
N VAL A 105 -0.94 -5.67 2.63
CA VAL A 105 -0.63 -5.46 1.21
C VAL A 105 -1.05 -6.67 0.38
N GLY A 106 -0.78 -7.89 0.87
CA GLY A 106 -1.23 -9.13 0.24
C GLY A 106 -2.75 -9.22 0.15
N VAL A 107 -3.46 -8.88 1.23
CA VAL A 107 -4.93 -8.85 1.25
C VAL A 107 -5.49 -7.80 0.27
N ALA A 108 -4.89 -6.60 0.21
CA ALA A 108 -5.33 -5.54 -0.70
C ALA A 108 -5.16 -5.91 -2.18
N ILE A 109 -4.24 -6.82 -2.52
CA ILE A 109 -4.07 -7.34 -3.89
C ILE A 109 -5.20 -8.27 -4.31
N LEU A 110 -5.77 -9.03 -3.36
CA LEU A 110 -6.73 -10.10 -3.66
C LEU A 110 -7.99 -9.58 -4.37
N GLY A 111 -8.56 -8.46 -3.94
CA GLY A 111 -9.74 -7.87 -4.58
C GLY A 111 -9.53 -7.57 -6.06
N PRO A 112 -8.64 -6.62 -6.41
CA PRO A 112 -8.30 -6.29 -7.79
C PRO A 112 -7.87 -7.50 -8.64
N LEU A 113 -7.13 -8.45 -8.04
CA LEU A 113 -6.68 -9.64 -8.76
C LEU A 113 -7.82 -10.62 -9.07
N SER A 114 -8.82 -10.73 -8.18
CA SER A 114 -10.00 -11.57 -8.40
C SER A 114 -10.85 -11.10 -9.58
N GLU A 115 -10.96 -9.77 -9.75
CA GLU A 115 -11.65 -9.15 -10.88
C GLU A 115 -10.84 -9.32 -12.18
N LEU A 116 -9.51 -9.31 -12.08
CA LEU A 116 -8.62 -9.40 -13.23
C LEU A 116 -8.49 -10.82 -13.78
N ASP A 117 -8.23 -11.82 -12.93
CA ASP A 117 -8.11 -13.22 -13.33
C ASP A 117 -8.29 -14.18 -12.14
N ALA A 118 -9.36 -14.98 -12.17
CA ALA A 118 -9.69 -15.92 -11.09
C ALA A 118 -8.59 -16.97 -10.81
N VAL A 119 -7.85 -17.42 -11.83
CA VAL A 119 -6.80 -18.43 -11.64
C VAL A 119 -5.55 -17.81 -11.01
N ALA A 120 -5.15 -16.62 -11.46
CA ALA A 120 -4.07 -15.85 -10.85
C ALA A 120 -4.41 -15.50 -9.40
N TYR A 121 -5.67 -15.13 -9.13
CA TYR A 121 -6.18 -14.95 -7.78
C TYR A 121 -5.94 -16.19 -6.91
N LEU A 122 -6.41 -17.37 -7.32
CA LEU A 122 -6.26 -18.59 -6.53
C LEU A 122 -4.78 -18.95 -6.27
N ARG A 123 -3.92 -18.77 -7.28
CA ARG A 123 -2.46 -18.97 -7.15
C ARG A 123 -1.82 -18.01 -6.16
N PHE A 124 -2.29 -16.77 -6.13
CA PHE A 124 -1.78 -15.77 -5.20
C PHE A 124 -2.34 -16.01 -3.79
N ALA A 125 -3.65 -16.26 -3.68
CA ALA A 125 -4.37 -16.50 -2.43
C ALA A 125 -3.81 -17.70 -1.66
N SER A 126 -3.37 -18.76 -2.33
CA SER A 126 -2.79 -19.94 -1.67
C SER A 126 -1.56 -19.62 -0.80
N VAL A 127 -0.80 -18.58 -1.15
CA VAL A 127 0.39 -18.14 -0.38
C VAL A 127 -0.01 -17.29 0.84
N TYR A 128 -1.10 -16.54 0.76
CA TYR A 128 -1.49 -15.57 1.78
C TYR A 128 -2.62 -16.03 2.70
N LYS A 129 -3.52 -16.89 2.23
CA LYS A 129 -4.64 -17.44 2.99
C LYS A 129 -4.32 -18.77 3.70
N ASN A 130 -3.08 -19.28 3.58
CA ASN A 130 -2.63 -20.56 4.16
C ASN A 130 -3.62 -21.70 3.86
N PHE A 131 -3.83 -22.02 2.59
CA PHE A 131 -4.63 -23.19 2.22
C PHE A 131 -3.83 -24.45 2.59
N ASP A 132 -4.30 -25.16 3.60
CA ASP A 132 -3.66 -26.36 4.14
C ASP A 132 -4.27 -27.64 3.54
N SER A 133 -5.43 -27.55 2.90
CA SER A 133 -6.11 -28.69 2.29
C SER A 133 -6.78 -28.38 0.94
N VAL A 134 -7.21 -29.44 0.24
CA VAL A 134 -7.96 -29.31 -1.02
C VAL A 134 -9.36 -28.73 -0.77
N GLU A 135 -9.93 -29.01 0.40
CA GLU A 135 -11.21 -28.48 0.85
C GLU A 135 -11.17 -26.95 1.00
N ASP A 136 -10.05 -26.38 1.46
CA ASP A 136 -9.88 -24.91 1.54
C ASP A 136 -9.96 -24.26 0.15
N PHE A 137 -9.36 -24.90 -0.86
CA PHE A 137 -9.48 -24.44 -2.25
C PHE A 137 -10.92 -24.54 -2.76
N ALA A 138 -11.62 -25.64 -2.46
CA ALA A 138 -13.00 -25.84 -2.89
C ALA A 138 -13.92 -24.76 -2.30
N HIS A 139 -13.80 -24.48 -1.00
CA HIS A 139 -14.54 -23.40 -0.34
C HIS A 139 -14.25 -22.03 -0.94
N GLU A 140 -12.98 -21.74 -1.25
CA GLU A 140 -12.63 -20.46 -1.88
C GLU A 140 -13.22 -20.33 -3.29
N ILE A 141 -13.18 -21.39 -4.09
CA ILE A 141 -13.77 -21.43 -5.43
C ILE A 141 -15.30 -21.21 -5.36
N GLU A 142 -15.96 -21.86 -4.41
CA GLU A 142 -17.40 -21.71 -4.17
C GLU A 142 -17.74 -20.27 -3.80
N ALA A 143 -17.00 -19.67 -2.84
CA ALA A 143 -17.17 -18.28 -2.44
C ALA A 143 -16.99 -17.29 -3.61
N MET A 144 -16.02 -17.53 -4.50
CA MET A 144 -15.83 -16.73 -5.71
C MET A 144 -17.00 -16.86 -6.70
N SER A 145 -17.60 -18.04 -6.81
CA SER A 145 -18.68 -18.32 -7.75
C SER A 145 -20.03 -17.73 -7.33
N GLU A 146 -20.26 -17.59 -6.02
CA GLU A 146 -21.50 -17.05 -5.46
C GLU A 146 -21.54 -15.51 -5.46
N GLY A 147 -20.47 -14.84 -5.90
CA GLY A 147 -20.36 -13.38 -5.85
C GLY A 147 -20.24 -12.83 -4.43
N THR A 148 -20.05 -13.71 -3.45
CA THR A 148 -19.84 -13.37 -2.05
C THR A 148 -18.36 -13.03 -1.89
N ALA A 149 -17.96 -11.84 -2.31
CA ALA A 149 -16.66 -11.28 -1.92
C ALA A 149 -16.63 -11.25 -0.39
N VAL A 150 -16.00 -12.27 0.20
CA VAL A 150 -16.01 -12.50 1.65
C VAL A 150 -15.46 -11.24 2.32
N GLU A 151 -16.34 -10.54 3.05
CA GLU A 151 -15.96 -9.57 4.05
C GLU A 151 -14.85 -10.20 4.89
N THR A 152 -13.64 -9.66 4.80
CA THR A 152 -12.48 -10.10 5.58
C THR A 152 -12.66 -9.60 7.01
N ALA A 153 -13.65 -10.16 7.71
CA ALA A 153 -13.90 -9.96 9.11
C ALA A 153 -13.35 -11.14 9.92
N SER A 154 -12.48 -10.78 10.88
CA SER A 154 -12.12 -11.55 12.08
C SER A 154 -10.86 -12.43 12.03
N THR A 155 -9.71 -11.77 12.08
CA THR A 155 -8.62 -12.27 12.95
C THR A 155 -7.90 -11.19 13.78
N SER A 156 -8.19 -9.89 13.60
CA SER A 156 -7.53 -8.83 14.40
C SER A 156 -8.18 -8.51 15.76
N ARG A 157 -9.40 -9.01 16.07
CA ARG A 157 -10.04 -8.71 17.37
C ARG A 157 -9.46 -9.47 18.57
N ARG A 158 -8.57 -10.45 18.38
CA ARG A 158 -7.90 -11.17 19.50
C ARG A 158 -6.51 -10.64 19.85
N ALA A 159 -5.85 -9.86 18.99
CA ALA A 159 -4.53 -9.31 19.30
C ALA A 159 -4.58 -7.97 20.06
N ALA A 160 -5.65 -7.17 19.91
CA ALA A 160 -5.75 -5.85 20.53
C ALA A 160 -6.17 -5.85 22.03
N LYS A 161 -6.52 -7.02 22.61
CA LYS A 161 -7.01 -7.11 24.00
C LYS A 161 -5.98 -7.56 25.03
N LYS A 162 -4.71 -7.77 24.66
CA LYS A 162 -3.66 -8.23 25.59
C LYS A 162 -2.58 -7.20 25.95
N ALA A 163 -2.68 -5.95 25.47
CA ALA A 163 -1.69 -4.90 25.74
C ALA A 163 -2.16 -3.79 26.71
N VAL A 164 -3.36 -3.92 27.30
CA VAL A 164 -3.86 -2.98 28.32
C VAL A 164 -4.26 -3.76 29.56
N ALA A 165 -3.26 -4.31 30.26
CA ALA A 165 -3.40 -4.81 31.63
C ALA A 165 -2.01 -5.12 32.20
N THR A 166 -1.31 -4.09 32.66
CA THR A 166 -0.41 -4.19 33.81
C THR A 166 -0.26 -2.77 34.36
N GLN A 167 -1.13 -2.47 35.32
CA GLN A 167 -0.96 -1.36 36.24
C GLN A 167 0.26 -1.63 37.13
N ASP A 168 1.07 -0.58 37.29
CA ASP A 168 1.73 -0.10 38.53
C ASP A 168 2.70 -1.05 39.30
N PRO A 169 3.56 -0.58 40.24
CA PRO A 169 3.58 0.75 40.89
C PRO A 169 4.98 1.40 41.15
N LEU A 170 4.93 2.67 41.59
CA LEU A 170 5.69 3.29 42.71
C LEU A 170 7.17 3.77 42.58
N ILE A 171 7.29 5.08 42.88
CA ILE A 171 8.30 5.81 43.70
C ILE A 171 9.56 6.36 42.99
N GLY A 172 9.71 7.69 43.11
CA GLY A 172 10.91 8.49 42.85
C GLY A 172 10.57 9.96 42.69
#